data_AF-A0A1U8JQ15-F1
#
_entry.id   AF-A0A1U8JQ15-F1
#
_cell.length_a   1.000
_cell.length_b   1.000
_cell.length_c   1.000
_cell.angle_alpha   90.00
_cell.angle_beta   90.00
_cell.angle_gamma   90.00
#
_symmetry.space_group_name_H-M   'P 1'
#
loop_
_entity.id
_entity.type
_entity.pdbx_description
1 polymer ?
#
loop_
_entity_poly.entity_id
_entity_poly.type
_entity_poly.pdbx_seq_one_letter_code
_entity_poly.pdbx_strand_id
1 'polypeptide(L)'
;MSGIIVVSNDKDELIPTLILMGWRVCMDYRILNAATRKDHFSLPFINQMLDRIVGKSYYYFLDSYSGYNQIAIAPEDQEKTTFTFPFGTFTFHRMPFGLCNALATFQRYMMAIFLNMIEDSLKVFMNDYSVYRNNFDHCAKNLDKLLQ
;
A
#
# COMPACT_ATOMS: atom_id res chain seq x y z
N MET A 1 -13.10 4.79 -1.12
CA MET A 1 -11.81 5.51 -1.23
C MET A 1 -12.15 6.96 -0.87
N SER A 2 -11.78 7.47 0.31
CA SER A 2 -12.08 8.88 0.62
C SER A 2 -11.13 9.74 -0.20
N GLY A 3 -11.68 10.54 -1.11
CA GLY A 3 -10.93 11.51 -1.90
C GLY A 3 -11.13 12.91 -1.32
N ILE A 4 -10.11 13.75 -1.42
CA ILE A 4 -10.26 15.18 -1.21
C ILE A 4 -10.42 15.79 -2.60
N ILE A 5 -11.54 16.50 -2.82
CA ILE A 5 -11.70 17.35 -3.99
C ILE A 5 -11.60 18.81 -3.55
N VAL A 6 -11.14 19.66 -4.44
CA VAL A 6 -11.16 21.11 -4.20
C VAL A 6 -12.44 21.64 -4.82
N VAL A 7 -13.31 22.22 -3.99
CA VAL A 7 -14.59 22.80 -4.41
C VAL A 7 -14.52 24.31 -4.20
N SER A 8 -15.00 25.09 -5.17
CA SER A 8 -15.15 26.54 -5.01
C SER A 8 -16.37 26.84 -4.16
N ASN A 9 -16.22 27.65 -3.10
CA ASN A 9 -17.34 28.14 -2.30
C ASN A 9 -18.06 29.30 -3.03
N ASP A 10 -19.23 29.74 -2.56
CA ASP A 10 -19.99 30.91 -3.04
C ASP A 10 -19.19 32.24 -3.12
N LYS A 11 -18.00 32.29 -2.50
CA LYS A 11 -17.02 33.39 -2.51
C LYS A 11 -15.80 33.12 -3.40
N ASP A 12 -15.85 32.08 -4.23
CA ASP A 12 -14.75 31.63 -5.10
C ASP A 12 -13.46 31.19 -4.37
N GLU A 13 -13.57 30.83 -3.10
CA GLU A 13 -12.45 30.27 -2.34
C GLU A 13 -12.38 28.75 -2.57
N LEU A 14 -11.18 28.25 -2.87
CA LEU A 14 -10.90 26.84 -3.07
C LEU A 14 -10.81 26.10 -1.72
N ILE A 15 -11.85 25.33 -1.39
CA ILE A 15 -11.92 24.58 -0.13
C ILE A 15 -11.66 23.09 -0.40
N PRO A 16 -10.66 22.48 0.26
CA PRO A 16 -10.49 21.03 0.23
C PRO A 16 -11.66 20.37 0.96
N THR A 17 -12.54 19.71 0.20
CA THR A 17 -13.72 19.02 0.69
C THR A 17 -13.49 17.52 0.68
N LEU A 18 -13.66 16.89 1.85
CA LEU A 18 -13.56 15.44 1.99
C LEU A 18 -14.82 14.77 1.45
N ILE A 19 -14.69 13.96 0.39
CA ILE A 19 -15.78 13.09 -0.06
C ILE A 19 -15.72 11.80 0.73
N LEU A 20 -16.76 11.54 1.54
CA LEU A 20 -16.89 10.30 2.27
C LEU A 20 -17.53 9.22 1.39
N MET A 21 -16.71 8.52 0.60
CA MET A 21 -17.17 7.36 -0.18
C MET A 21 -17.17 6.08 0.66
N GLY A 22 -18.22 5.94 1.48
CA GLY A 22 -18.57 4.70 2.19
C GLY A 22 -17.89 4.47 3.54
N TRP A 23 -18.38 3.46 4.26
CA TRP A 23 -17.84 3.01 5.55
C TRP A 23 -16.67 2.03 5.34
N ARG A 24 -15.64 2.12 6.20
CA ARG A 24 -14.52 1.16 6.24
C ARG A 24 -14.54 0.39 7.55
N VAL A 25 -14.39 -0.92 7.48
CA VAL A 25 -14.19 -1.75 8.67
C VAL A 25 -12.81 -1.45 9.23
N CYS A 26 -12.74 -1.01 10.49
CA CYS A 26 -11.50 -0.75 11.20
C CYS A 26 -11.49 -1.57 12.49
N MET A 27 -10.58 -2.54 12.54
CA MET A 27 -10.45 -3.42 13.69
C MET A 27 -9.41 -2.85 14.65
N ASP A 28 -9.74 -2.81 15.94
CA ASP A 28 -8.83 -2.32 16.96
C ASP A 28 -7.85 -3.42 17.40
N TYR A 29 -6.71 -3.49 16.71
CA TYR A 29 -5.62 -4.41 17.03
C TYR A 29 -4.58 -3.84 17.99
N ARG A 30 -4.85 -2.75 18.74
CA ARG A 30 -3.84 -2.12 19.61
C ARG A 30 -3.22 -3.09 20.63
N ILE A 31 -4.06 -3.90 21.29
CA ILE A 31 -3.59 -4.89 22.28
C ILE A 31 -2.81 -6.02 21.59
N LEU A 32 -3.33 -6.53 20.48
CA LEU A 32 -2.66 -7.56 19.68
C LEU A 32 -1.28 -7.08 19.20
N ASN A 33 -1.21 -5.85 18.69
CA ASN A 33 0.03 -5.24 18.19
C ASN A 33 1.06 -5.02 19.30
N ALA A 34 0.62 -4.77 20.54
CA ALA A 34 1.52 -4.65 21.68
C ALA A 34 2.13 -6.00 22.09
N ALA A 35 1.35 -7.09 21.96
CA ALA A 35 1.81 -8.46 22.23
C ALA A 35 2.60 -9.08 21.07
N THR A 36 2.48 -8.52 19.86
CA THR A 36 3.14 -9.03 18.66
C THR A 36 4.58 -8.51 18.58
N ARG A 37 5.51 -9.43 18.30
CA ARG A 37 6.91 -9.05 18.02
C ARG A 37 6.96 -8.21 16.74
N LYS A 38 7.46 -6.99 16.86
CA LYS A 38 7.61 -6.06 15.72
C LYS A 38 8.67 -6.57 14.75
N ASP A 39 8.31 -6.65 13.48
CA ASP A 39 9.27 -6.90 12.40
C ASP A 39 10.05 -5.61 12.11
N HIS A 40 11.37 -5.66 12.28
CA HIS A 40 12.27 -4.52 12.06
C HIS A 40 12.72 -4.44 10.60
N PHE A 41 11.78 -4.64 9.67
CA PHE A 41 12.08 -4.55 8.25
C PHE A 41 12.37 -3.09 7.87
N SER A 42 13.56 -2.84 7.32
CA SER A 42 13.96 -1.51 6.88
C SER A 42 13.12 -1.08 5.68
N LEU A 43 12.18 -0.17 5.92
CA LEU A 43 11.44 0.48 4.84
C LEU A 43 12.39 1.43 4.08
N PRO A 44 12.34 1.45 2.74
CA PRO A 44 13.15 2.37 1.96
C PRO A 44 12.78 3.81 2.31
N PHE A 45 13.79 4.68 2.43
CA PHE A 45 13.56 6.07 2.81
C PHE A 45 13.02 6.86 1.62
N ILE A 46 12.02 7.71 1.84
CA ILE A 46 11.34 8.42 0.74
C ILE A 46 12.30 9.27 -0.10
N ASN A 47 13.31 9.90 0.53
CA ASN A 47 14.29 10.71 -0.21
C ASN A 47 15.12 9.85 -1.17
N GLN A 48 15.48 8.61 -0.80
CA GLN A 48 16.22 7.72 -1.69
C GLN A 48 15.40 7.33 -2.93
N MET A 49 14.08 7.27 -2.79
CA MET A 49 13.18 7.06 -3.92
C MET A 49 13.14 8.29 -4.82
N LEU A 50 12.94 9.47 -4.22
CA LEU A 50 12.88 10.75 -4.94
C LEU A 50 14.17 11.02 -5.72
N ASP A 51 15.34 10.83 -5.10
CA ASP A 51 16.65 11.07 -5.74
C ASP A 51 16.83 10.27 -7.04
N ARG A 52 16.22 9.09 -7.15
CA ARG A 52 16.30 8.25 -8.36
C ARG A 52 15.29 8.63 -9.44
N ILE A 53 14.16 9.23 -9.04
CA ILE A 53 13.11 9.71 -9.94
C ILE A 53 13.47 11.10 -10.48
N VAL A 54 14.18 11.91 -9.68
CA VAL A 54 14.69 13.23 -10.10
C VAL A 54 15.53 13.08 -11.38
N GLY A 55 15.21 13.90 -12.38
CA GLY A 55 15.89 13.90 -13.68
C GLY A 55 15.39 12.83 -14.67
N LYS A 56 14.34 12.06 -14.34
CA LYS A 56 13.68 11.17 -15.29
C LYS A 56 12.57 11.92 -16.03
N SER A 57 12.52 11.72 -17.36
CA SER A 57 11.54 12.40 -18.22
C SER A 57 10.13 11.81 -18.10
N TYR A 58 10.00 10.52 -17.77
CA TYR A 58 8.72 9.83 -17.68
C TYR A 58 8.66 8.93 -16.44
N TYR A 59 7.54 8.99 -15.73
CA TYR A 59 7.24 8.14 -14.59
C TYR A 59 5.77 7.75 -14.56
N TYR A 60 5.48 6.54 -14.10
CA TYR A 60 4.15 6.04 -13.79
C TYR A 60 4.07 5.68 -12.31
N PHE A 61 2.99 6.10 -11.67
CA PHE A 61 2.67 5.77 -10.29
C PHE A 61 1.48 4.81 -10.27
N LEU A 62 1.65 3.68 -9.59
CA LEU A 62 0.60 2.68 -9.40
C LEU A 62 0.35 2.49 -7.91
N ASP A 63 -0.91 2.32 -7.54
CA ASP A 63 -1.33 1.96 -6.17
C ASP A 63 -1.81 0.51 -6.16
N SER A 64 -1.31 -0.29 -5.22
CA SER A 64 -1.83 -1.64 -4.98
C SER A 64 -3.18 -1.56 -4.30
N TYR A 65 -4.24 -1.52 -5.12
CA TYR A 65 -5.60 -1.53 -4.59
C TYR A 65 -5.82 -2.69 -3.62
N SER A 66 -6.09 -2.36 -2.36
CA SER A 66 -6.29 -3.34 -1.28
C SER A 66 -5.17 -4.38 -1.16
N GLY A 67 -3.92 -4.00 -1.43
CA GLY A 67 -2.77 -4.90 -1.49
C GLY A 67 -2.63 -5.82 -0.27
N TYR A 68 -2.87 -5.32 0.94
CA TYR A 68 -2.83 -6.15 2.15
C TYR A 68 -3.83 -7.30 2.13
N ASN A 69 -5.06 -7.07 1.66
CA ASN A 69 -6.13 -8.08 1.61
C ASN A 69 -5.83 -9.19 0.59
N GLN A 70 -4.77 -9.08 -0.21
CA GLN A 70 -4.33 -10.13 -1.13
C GLN A 70 -3.38 -11.12 -0.46
N ILE A 71 -2.69 -10.71 0.61
CA ILE A 71 -1.73 -11.55 1.34
C ILE A 71 -2.46 -12.47 2.32
N ALA A 72 -2.21 -13.77 2.21
CA ALA A 72 -2.74 -14.77 3.15
C ALA A 72 -2.06 -14.65 4.51
N ILE A 73 -2.85 -14.76 5.57
CA ILE A 73 -2.34 -14.94 6.93
C ILE A 73 -2.03 -16.44 7.11
N ALA A 74 -0.90 -16.74 7.74
CA ALA A 74 -0.53 -18.11 8.09
C ALA A 74 -1.66 -18.77 8.91
N PRO A 75 -2.07 -20.02 8.63
CA PRO A 75 -3.20 -20.67 9.29
C PRO A 75 -3.15 -20.60 10.83
N GLU A 76 -1.96 -20.72 11.41
CA GLU A 76 -1.68 -20.64 12.84
C GLU A 76 -1.88 -19.22 13.44
N ASP A 77 -1.86 -18.18 12.62
CA ASP A 77 -2.00 -16.79 13.05
C ASP A 77 -3.40 -16.23 12.77
N GLN A 78 -4.25 -16.93 12.02
CA GLN A 78 -5.59 -16.47 11.66
C GLN A 78 -6.47 -16.25 12.89
N GLU A 79 -6.38 -17.15 13.89
CA GLU A 79 -7.11 -17.04 15.15
C GLU A 79 -6.78 -15.77 15.94
N LYS A 80 -5.58 -15.20 15.75
CA LYS A 80 -5.17 -13.95 16.43
C LYS A 80 -5.88 -12.73 15.87
N THR A 81 -6.38 -12.83 14.65
CA THR A 81 -7.13 -11.76 13.97
C THR A 81 -8.64 -11.84 14.20
N THR A 82 -9.08 -12.78 15.04
CA THR A 82 -10.48 -13.01 15.38
C THR A 82 -11.15 -11.77 15.92
N PHE A 83 -12.39 -11.54 15.49
CA PHE A 83 -13.22 -10.47 16.00
C PHE A 83 -14.67 -10.92 16.22
N THR A 84 -15.32 -10.26 17.17
CA THR A 84 -16.72 -10.53 17.50
C THR A 84 -17.61 -9.49 16.82
N PHE A 85 -18.64 -9.98 16.16
CA PHE A 85 -19.74 -9.21 15.60
C PHE A 85 -21.05 -9.67 16.26
N PRO A 86 -22.14 -8.87 16.28
CA PRO A 86 -23.38 -9.26 16.96
C PRO A 86 -23.97 -10.62 16.54
N PHE A 87 -23.61 -11.11 15.36
CA PHE A 87 -24.10 -12.38 14.80
C PHE A 87 -23.07 -13.51 14.82
N GLY A 88 -21.90 -13.31 15.44
CA GLY A 88 -20.90 -14.37 15.57
C GLY A 88 -19.47 -13.87 15.63
N THR A 89 -18.56 -14.83 15.68
CA THR A 89 -17.12 -14.61 15.73
C THR A 89 -16.52 -14.96 14.37
N PHE A 90 -15.73 -14.06 13.81
CA PHE A 90 -15.15 -14.19 12.48
C PHE A 90 -13.63 -14.02 12.54
N THR A 91 -12.92 -14.66 11.63
CA THR A 91 -11.46 -14.57 11.52
C THR A 91 -11.07 -14.11 10.12
N PHE A 92 -9.95 -13.39 10.02
CA PHE A 92 -9.44 -12.97 8.72
C PHE A 92 -8.53 -14.06 8.13
N HIS A 93 -8.82 -14.46 6.90
CA HIS A 93 -7.94 -15.35 6.12
C HIS A 93 -6.85 -14.56 5.38
N ARG A 94 -7.09 -13.26 5.16
CA ARG A 94 -6.21 -12.33 4.46
C ARG A 94 -5.88 -11.15 5.37
N MET A 95 -4.71 -10.57 5.19
CA MET A 95 -4.16 -9.59 6.13
C MET A 95 -5.05 -8.33 6.24
N PRO A 96 -5.72 -8.10 7.39
CA PRO A 96 -6.55 -6.92 7.59
C PRO A 96 -5.70 -5.67 7.85
N PHE A 97 -6.31 -4.51 7.63
CA PHE A 97 -5.73 -3.24 8.06
C PHE A 97 -5.59 -3.19 9.59
N GLY A 98 -4.53 -2.53 10.06
CA GLY A 98 -4.31 -2.25 11.49
C GLY A 98 -3.31 -3.17 12.19
N LEU A 99 -2.81 -4.23 11.55
CA LEU A 99 -1.74 -5.06 12.11
C LEU A 99 -0.38 -4.36 12.02
N CYS A 100 0.43 -4.44 13.09
CA CYS A 100 1.71 -3.73 13.18
C CYS A 100 2.76 -4.18 12.15
N ASN A 101 2.70 -5.44 11.71
CA ASN A 101 3.67 -6.02 10.77
C ASN A 101 3.15 -6.03 9.32
N ALA A 102 1.92 -5.58 9.06
CA ALA A 102 1.32 -5.70 7.74
C ALA A 102 2.13 -5.03 6.64
N LEU A 103 2.64 -3.84 6.92
CA LEU A 103 3.45 -3.08 5.98
C LEU A 103 4.79 -3.77 5.68
N ALA A 104 5.46 -4.29 6.71
CA ALA A 104 6.73 -5.01 6.57
C ALA A 104 6.55 -6.29 5.74
N THR A 105 5.51 -7.07 6.02
CA THR A 105 5.16 -8.27 5.26
C THR A 105 4.85 -7.93 3.79
N PHE A 106 4.06 -6.88 3.56
CA PHE A 106 3.72 -6.45 2.20
C PHE A 106 4.95 -6.00 1.41
N GLN A 107 5.81 -5.19 2.02
CA GLN A 107 7.05 -4.73 1.39
C GLN A 107 7.96 -5.91 1.03
N ARG A 108 8.14 -6.89 1.93
CA ARG A 108 8.93 -8.11 1.65
C ARG A 108 8.34 -8.93 0.50
N TYR A 109 7.01 -9.08 0.48
CA TYR A 109 6.32 -9.80 -0.58
C TYR A 109 6.51 -9.13 -1.93
N MET A 110 6.33 -7.81 -2.01
CA MET A 110 6.54 -7.05 -3.24
C MET A 110 8.00 -7.03 -3.68
N MET A 111 8.94 -6.96 -2.74
CA MET A 111 10.36 -7.08 -3.06
C MET A 111 10.72 -8.46 -3.62
N ALA A 112 10.09 -9.53 -3.14
CA ALA A 112 10.32 -10.88 -3.65
C ALA A 112 9.76 -11.06 -5.08
N ILE A 113 8.57 -10.53 -5.37
CA ILE A 113 7.97 -10.61 -6.71
C ILE A 113 8.77 -9.81 -7.72
N PHE A 114 9.12 -8.56 -7.39
CA PHE A 114 9.73 -7.63 -8.33
C PHE A 114 11.23 -7.49 -8.18
N LEU A 115 11.91 -8.45 -7.53
CA LEU A 115 13.34 -8.37 -7.23
C LEU A 115 14.18 -8.01 -8.47
N ASN A 116 13.85 -8.63 -9.61
CA ASN A 116 14.53 -8.42 -10.89
C ASN A 116 14.30 -7.02 -11.50
N MET A 117 13.23 -6.33 -11.13
CA MET A 117 12.85 -5.02 -11.67
C MET A 117 13.23 -3.86 -10.74
N ILE A 118 13.32 -4.11 -9.42
CA ILE A 118 13.51 -3.08 -8.39
C ILE A 118 14.86 -2.36 -8.50
N GLU A 119 15.92 -3.05 -8.93
CA GLU A 119 17.23 -2.42 -9.05
C GLU A 119 17.31 -1.45 -10.23
N ASP A 120 16.65 -1.80 -11.33
CA ASP A 120 16.83 -1.14 -12.62
C ASP A 120 15.72 -0.11 -12.93
N SER A 121 14.44 -0.44 -12.72
CA SER A 121 13.33 0.35 -13.30
C SER A 121 12.10 0.54 -12.44
N LEU A 122 11.98 -0.20 -11.34
CA LEU A 122 10.84 -0.14 -10.42
C LEU A 122 11.30 0.33 -9.04
N LYS A 123 10.51 1.16 -8.38
CA LYS A 123 10.63 1.39 -6.94
C LYS A 123 9.32 1.08 -6.27
N VAL A 124 9.42 0.29 -5.20
CA VAL A 124 8.29 -0.10 -4.36
C VAL A 124 8.43 0.63 -3.04
N PHE A 125 7.42 1.40 -2.67
CA PHE A 125 7.35 2.09 -1.40
C PHE A 125 5.96 1.89 -0.79
N MET A 126 5.90 1.12 0.29
CA MET A 126 4.65 0.79 0.94
C MET A 126 3.66 0.15 -0.04
N ASN A 127 2.56 0.85 -0.37
CA ASN A 127 1.53 0.35 -1.29
C ASN A 127 1.72 0.87 -2.73
N ASP A 128 2.72 1.72 -2.95
CA ASP A 128 2.90 2.44 -4.19
C ASP A 128 4.10 1.91 -4.98
N TYR A 129 3.93 1.87 -6.31
CA TYR A 129 4.94 1.49 -7.27
C TYR A 129 5.24 2.66 -8.18
N SER A 130 6.53 2.94 -8.37
CA SER A 130 7.01 3.95 -9.31
C SER A 130 7.85 3.29 -10.38
N VAL A 131 7.40 3.35 -11.63
CA VAL A 131 8.19 2.94 -12.81
C VAL A 131 8.71 4.20 -13.47
N TYR A 132 10.01 4.29 -13.74
CA TYR A 132 10.59 5.51 -14.34
C TYR A 132 11.65 5.22 -15.41
N ARG A 133 11.65 6.04 -16.48
CA ARG A 133 12.63 5.98 -17.58
C ARG A 133 12.78 7.35 -18.26
N ASN A 134 13.86 7.49 -19.04
CA ASN A 134 14.10 8.68 -19.88
C ASN A 134 13.41 8.59 -21.25
N ASN A 135 12.97 7.39 -21.66
CA ASN A 135 12.25 7.14 -22.90
C ASN A 135 10.85 6.58 -22.60
N PHE A 136 9.83 7.15 -23.24
CA PHE A 136 8.43 6.76 -23.12
C PHE A 136 8.19 5.29 -23.48
N ASP A 137 8.70 4.82 -24.62
CA ASP A 137 8.44 3.44 -25.10
C ASP A 137 9.02 2.40 -24.15
N HIS A 138 10.18 2.70 -23.56
CA HIS A 138 10.79 1.83 -22.56
C HIS A 138 10.04 1.88 -21.23
N CYS A 139 9.49 3.03 -20.86
CA CYS A 139 8.67 3.19 -19.67
C CYS A 139 7.39 2.36 -19.79
N ALA A 140 6.71 2.45 -20.94
CA ALA A 140 5.50 1.68 -21.24
C ALA A 140 5.77 0.17 -21.25
N LYS A 141 6.84 -0.29 -21.90
CA LYS A 141 7.22 -1.71 -21.88
C LYS A 141 7.52 -2.25 -20.47
N ASN A 142 8.10 -1.43 -19.60
CA ASN A 142 8.35 -1.82 -18.22
C ASN A 142 7.07 -1.84 -17.39
N LEU A 143 6.13 -0.93 -17.68
CA LEU A 143 4.80 -0.94 -17.10
C LEU A 143 4.05 -2.22 -17.52
N ASP A 144 4.07 -2.59 -18.81
CA ASP A 144 3.43 -3.81 -19.28
C ASP A 144 4.01 -5.05 -18.60
N LYS A 145 5.34 -5.11 -18.41
CA LYS A 145 5.98 -6.20 -17.65
C LYS A 145 5.59 -6.23 -16.18
N LEU A 146 5.28 -5.08 -15.57
CA LEU A 146 4.85 -5.00 -14.19
C LEU A 146 3.43 -5.55 -14.00
N LEU A 147 2.58 -5.40 -15.03
CA LEU A 147 1.17 -5.79 -15.02
C LEU A 147 0.93 -7.26 -15.42
N GLN A 148 1.97 -7.98 -15.88
CA GLN A 148 1.92 -9.40 -16.22
C GLN A 148 2.13 -10.29 -15.00
#